data_AF-A0A7C4NMW0-F1
#
_entry.id   AF-A0A7C4NMW0-F1
#
_cell.length_a   1.000
_cell.length_b   1.000
_cell.length_c   1.000
_cell.angle_alpha   90.00
_cell.angle_beta   90.00
_cell.angle_gamma   90.00
#
_symmetry.space_group_name_H-M   'P 1'
#
loop_
_entity.id
_entity.type
_entity.pdbx_description
1 polymer ?
#
loop_
_entity_poly.entity_id
_entity_poly.type
_entity_poly.pdbx_seq_one_letter_code
_entity_poly.pdbx_strand_id
1 'polypeptide(L)'
;MKVYRNSDIVKVVAFIPPCHRHLRLVLITKEQVIVLHEATVAAIVRAYIDITTHPTRRAVEYGQVKLERNLKKPGYADHQLIETGKTDIEIINEWSKTLGFEECSSK
;
A
#
# COMPACT_ATOMS: atom_id res chain seq x y z
N MET A 1 15.40 4.47 3.86
CA MET A 1 14.07 4.68 3.27
C MET A 1 14.23 5.61 2.06
N LYS A 2 13.64 5.28 0.91
CA LYS A 2 13.58 6.20 -0.25
C LYS A 2 12.22 6.87 -0.28
N VAL A 3 12.19 8.18 -0.51
CA VAL A 3 10.96 8.98 -0.63
C VAL A 3 10.92 9.56 -2.04
N TYR A 4 9.85 9.27 -2.77
CA TYR A 4 9.62 9.84 -4.10
C TYR A 4 8.65 11.00 -4.01
N ARG A 5 9.09 12.20 -4.39
CA ARG A 5 8.17 13.33 -4.60
C ARG A 5 7.45 13.13 -5.92
N ASN A 6 6.33 13.82 -6.11
CA ASN A 6 5.64 13.77 -7.41
C ASN A 6 6.55 14.23 -8.57
N SER A 7 7.47 15.17 -8.31
CA SER A 7 8.48 15.63 -9.29
C SER A 7 9.51 14.57 -9.69
N ASP A 8 9.61 13.47 -8.94
CA ASP A 8 10.56 12.40 -9.18
C ASP A 8 9.94 11.24 -9.98
N ILE A 9 8.60 11.24 -10.09
CA ILE A 9 7.83 10.29 -10.90
C ILE A 9 7.78 10.81 -12.33
N VAL A 10 8.35 10.03 -13.25
CA VAL A 10 8.35 10.34 -14.69
C VAL A 10 7.06 9.85 -15.33
N LYS A 11 6.60 8.64 -14.98
CA LYS A 11 5.41 8.02 -15.56
C LYS A 11 4.84 6.93 -14.66
N VAL A 12 3.52 6.75 -14.72
CA VAL A 12 2.80 5.61 -14.17
C VAL A 12 2.15 4.85 -15.33
N VAL A 13 2.32 3.53 -15.37
CA VAL A 13 1.73 2.67 -16.41
C VAL A 13 1.01 1.50 -15.74
N ALA A 14 -0.23 1.26 -16.11
CA ALA A 14 -0.99 0.09 -15.69
C ALA A 14 -1.39 -0.73 -16.91
N PHE A 15 -1.12 -2.04 -16.89
CA PHE A 15 -1.50 -2.92 -17.98
C PHE A 15 -1.64 -4.37 -17.50
N ILE A 16 -2.29 -5.19 -18.32
CA ILE A 16 -2.33 -6.65 -18.16
C ILE A 16 -1.41 -7.23 -19.25
N PRO A 17 -0.30 -7.91 -18.89
CA PRO A 17 0.57 -8.50 -19.89
C PRO A 17 -0.15 -9.57 -20.74
N PRO A 18 0.31 -9.83 -21.98
CA PRO A 18 -0.24 -10.91 -22.79
C PRO A 18 -0.22 -12.25 -22.03
N CYS A 19 -1.29 -13.04 -22.19
CA CYS A 19 -1.48 -14.33 -21.50
C CYS A 19 -1.53 -14.28 -19.96
N HIS A 20 -1.61 -13.10 -19.35
CA HIS A 20 -1.79 -12.94 -17.91
C HIS A 20 -3.20 -12.44 -17.59
N ARG A 21 -3.66 -12.73 -16.37
CA ARG A 21 -4.97 -12.26 -15.89
C ARG A 21 -4.88 -11.03 -14.99
N HIS A 22 -3.68 -10.76 -14.47
CA HIS A 22 -3.48 -9.81 -13.39
C HIS A 22 -2.75 -8.56 -13.83
N LEU A 23 -3.16 -7.44 -13.25
CA LEU A 23 -2.57 -6.13 -13.50
C LEU A 23 -1.10 -6.08 -13.06
N ARG A 24 -0.30 -5.30 -13.80
CA ARG A 24 1.00 -4.79 -13.40
C ARG A 24 0.93 -3.27 -13.38
N LEU A 25 1.34 -2.67 -12.26
CA LEU A 25 1.51 -1.23 -12.13
C LEU A 25 3.01 -0.92 -12.14
N VAL A 26 3.44 -0.08 -13.07
CA VAL A 26 4.83 0.31 -13.26
C VAL A 26 4.98 1.78 -12.90
N LEU A 27 5.82 2.08 -11.92
CA LEU A 27 6.23 3.43 -11.55
C LEU A 27 7.63 3.67 -12.12
N ILE A 28 7.74 4.58 -13.07
CA ILE A 28 9.02 4.99 -13.64
C ILE A 28 9.43 6.27 -12.93
N THR A 29 10.56 6.23 -12.23
CA THR A 29 11.15 7.38 -11.56
C THR A 29 12.40 7.85 -12.32
N LYS A 30 13.00 8.96 -11.90
CA LYS A 30 14.27 9.43 -12.49
C LYS A 30 15.44 8.46 -12.27
N GLU A 31 15.35 7.58 -11.26
CA GLU A 31 16.45 6.69 -10.85
C GLU A 31 16.20 5.22 -11.19
N GLN A 32 14.94 4.78 -11.17
CA GLN A 32 14.60 3.36 -11.29
C GLN A 32 13.17 3.12 -11.79
N VAL A 33 12.92 1.86 -12.15
CA VAL A 33 11.58 1.36 -12.50
C VAL A 33 11.11 0.40 -11.41
N ILE A 34 9.93 0.68 -10.83
CA ILE A 34 9.30 -0.15 -9.80
C ILE A 34 8.08 -0.83 -10.42
N VAL A 35 7.97 -2.15 -10.32
CA VAL A 35 6.82 -2.93 -10.82
C VAL A 35 6.09 -3.57 -9.65
N LEU A 36 4.80 -3.29 -9.53
CA LEU A 36 3.92 -3.81 -8.49
C LEU A 36 2.92 -4.82 -9.08
N HIS A 37 2.68 -5.90 -8.33
CA HIS A 37 1.63 -6.88 -8.63
C HIS A 37 0.25 -6.37 -8.19
N GLU A 38 -0.79 -6.84 -8.86
CA GLU A 38 -2.18 -6.47 -8.58
C GLU A 38 -2.56 -6.55 -7.09
N ALA A 39 -2.15 -7.61 -6.38
CA ALA A 39 -2.47 -7.75 -4.95
C ALA A 39 -1.88 -6.61 -4.09
N THR A 40 -0.67 -6.15 -4.43
CA THR A 40 -0.02 -5.00 -3.77
C THR A 40 -0.75 -3.71 -4.11
N VAL A 41 -1.09 -3.50 -5.38
CA VAL A 41 -1.85 -2.32 -5.84
C VAL A 41 -3.21 -2.27 -5.16
N ALA A 42 -3.91 -3.40 -5.07
CA ALA A 42 -5.19 -3.50 -4.39
C ALA A 42 -5.09 -3.13 -2.90
N ALA A 43 -3.99 -3.49 -2.22
CA ALA A 43 -3.76 -3.11 -0.83
C ALA A 43 -3.53 -1.59 -0.68
N ILE A 44 -2.75 -0.98 -1.58
CA ILE A 44 -2.55 0.47 -1.61
C ILE A 44 -3.88 1.19 -1.81
N VAL A 45 -4.69 0.74 -2.78
CA VAL A 45 -6.01 1.32 -3.06
C VAL A 45 -6.94 1.18 -1.85
N ARG A 46 -6.98 0.00 -1.22
CA ARG A 46 -7.77 -0.21 0.00
C ARG A 46 -7.33 0.76 1.09
N ALA A 47 -6.03 0.83 1.42
CA ALA A 47 -5.52 1.74 2.45
C ALA A 47 -5.89 3.20 2.19
N TYR A 48 -5.77 3.65 0.94
CA TYR A 48 -6.15 5.02 0.57
C TYR A 48 -7.66 5.27 0.76
N ILE A 49 -8.50 4.37 0.25
CA ILE A 49 -9.95 4.49 0.36
C ILE A 49 -10.38 4.44 1.83
N ASP A 50 -9.80 3.54 2.62
CA ASP A 50 -10.15 3.36 4.04
C ASP A 50 -9.98 4.65 4.83
N ILE A 51 -8.85 5.34 4.66
CA ILE A 51 -8.60 6.60 5.39
C ILE A 51 -9.41 7.75 4.84
N THR A 52 -9.55 7.84 3.51
CA THR A 52 -10.20 9.01 2.89
C THR A 52 -11.72 8.96 2.96
N THR A 53 -12.32 7.78 3.14
CA THR A 53 -13.77 7.60 3.12
C THR A 53 -14.38 7.19 4.45
N HIS A 54 -13.58 6.73 5.42
CA HIS A 54 -14.07 6.41 6.76
C HIS A 54 -14.10 7.67 7.65
N PRO A 55 -15.22 7.99 8.32
CA PRO A 55 -15.41 9.28 8.99
C PRO A 55 -14.47 9.52 10.19
N THR A 56 -13.96 8.44 10.80
CA THR A 56 -13.15 8.51 12.02
C THR A 56 -11.80 7.79 11.93
N ARG A 57 -11.52 7.03 10.87
CA ARG A 57 -10.28 6.25 10.76
C ARG A 57 -9.17 7.18 10.28
N ARG A 58 -8.00 7.10 10.92
CA ARG A 58 -6.85 7.99 10.73
C ARG A 58 -5.61 7.24 10.27
N ALA A 59 -5.51 5.94 10.53
CA ALA A 59 -4.47 5.09 9.97
C ALA A 59 -4.96 3.64 9.80
N VAL A 60 -4.32 2.91 8.89
CA VAL A 60 -4.54 1.49 8.65
C VAL A 60 -3.22 0.90 8.18
N GLU A 61 -2.91 -0.31 8.62
CA GLU A 61 -1.71 -1.03 8.22
C GLU A 61 -2.12 -2.37 7.61
N TYR A 62 -1.57 -2.70 6.44
CA TYR A 62 -1.74 -4.01 5.82
C TYR A 62 -0.43 -4.78 5.85
N GLY A 63 -0.40 -5.89 6.58
CA GLY A 63 0.76 -6.77 6.73
C GLY A 63 0.71 -7.97 5.78
N GLN A 64 1.87 -8.50 5.42
CA GLN A 64 1.96 -9.68 4.57
C GLN A 64 1.48 -10.93 5.30
N VAL A 65 0.52 -11.63 4.71
CA VAL A 65 0.04 -12.92 5.19
C VAL A 65 0.06 -13.92 4.03
N LYS A 66 0.52 -15.15 4.30
CA LYS A 66 0.38 -16.26 3.37
C LYS A 66 -0.92 -16.99 3.68
N LEU A 67 -1.90 -16.91 2.78
CA LEU A 67 -3.19 -17.57 2.93
C LEU A 67 -3.17 -18.98 2.32
N GLU A 68 -3.72 -19.93 3.04
CA GLU A 68 -3.99 -21.27 2.52
C GLU A 68 -5.07 -21.24 1.42
N ARG A 69 -5.03 -22.21 0.50
CA ARG A 69 -5.90 -22.23 -0.69
C ARG A 69 -7.39 -22.31 -0.35
N ASN A 70 -7.75 -22.98 0.74
CA ASN A 70 -9.12 -23.12 1.25
C ASN A 70 -9.65 -21.84 1.92
N LEU A 71 -8.77 -20.94 2.38
CA LEU A 71 -9.16 -19.70 3.06
C LEU A 71 -9.37 -18.53 2.10
N LYS A 72 -8.83 -18.60 0.88
CA LYS A 72 -8.91 -17.52 -0.11
C LYS A 72 -9.89 -17.84 -1.23
N LYS A 73 -10.47 -16.79 -1.82
CA LYS A 73 -11.30 -16.91 -3.02
C LYS A 73 -10.46 -17.37 -4.22
N PRO A 74 -11.05 -18.11 -5.18
CA PRO A 74 -10.35 -18.48 -6.42
C PRO A 74 -9.79 -17.25 -7.15
N GLY A 75 -8.57 -17.37 -7.68
CA GLY A 75 -7.90 -16.31 -8.43
C GLY A 75 -7.07 -15.31 -7.60
N TYR A 76 -7.13 -15.37 -6.26
CA TYR A 76 -6.27 -14.55 -5.41
C TYR A 76 -4.87 -15.18 -5.26
N ALA A 77 -3.83 -14.34 -5.12
CA ALA A 77 -2.47 -14.78 -4.84
C ALA A 77 -2.34 -15.39 -3.43
N ASP A 78 -1.38 -16.30 -3.22
CA ASP A 78 -1.12 -16.90 -1.89
C ASP A 78 -0.66 -15.83 -0.87
N HIS A 79 0.21 -14.92 -1.31
CA HIS A 79 0.66 -13.79 -0.49
C HIS A 79 -0.29 -12.61 -0.67
N GLN A 80 -0.94 -12.21 0.41
CA GLN A 80 -1.85 -11.07 0.47
C GLN A 80 -1.34 -10.05 1.48
N LEU A 81 -1.87 -8.83 1.39
CA LEU A 81 -1.70 -7.78 2.38
C LEU A 81 -3.06 -7.56 3.06
N ILE A 82 -3.16 -7.91 4.34
CA ILE A 82 -4.39 -7.91 5.15
C ILE A 82 -4.20 -6.97 6.34
N GLU A 83 -5.27 -6.31 6.79
CA GLU A 83 -5.25 -5.43 7.97
C GLU A 83 -4.54 -6.10 9.14
N THR A 84 -3.58 -5.41 9.73
CA THR A 84 -2.95 -5.86 10.97
C THR A 84 -3.84 -5.50 12.16
N GLY A 85 -3.50 -6.02 13.34
CA GLY A 85 -4.21 -5.69 14.57
C GLY A 85 -3.82 -4.35 15.20
N LYS A 86 -2.96 -3.55 14.55
CA LYS A 86 -2.50 -2.28 15.12
C LYS A 86 -3.61 -1.24 15.08
N THR A 87 -3.70 -0.47 16.16
CA THR A 87 -4.58 0.70 16.26
C THR A 87 -4.02 1.89 15.50
N ASP A 88 -4.89 2.84 15.16
CA ASP A 88 -4.51 4.09 14.49
C ASP A 88 -3.36 4.82 15.22
N ILE A 89 -3.43 4.86 16.56
CA ILE A 89 -2.43 5.54 17.40
C ILE A 89 -1.06 4.87 17.29
N GLU A 90 -1.03 3.54 17.34
CA GLU A 90 0.24 2.79 17.21
C GLU A 90 0.89 3.04 15.85
N ILE A 91 0.10 2.98 14.76
CA ILE A 91 0.58 3.18 13.40
C ILE A 91 1.08 4.62 13.22
N ILE A 92 0.31 5.61 13.68
CA ILE A 92 0.68 7.03 13.57
C ILE A 92 1.97 7.30 14.34
N ASN A 93 2.10 6.81 15.58
CA ASN A 93 3.29 7.04 16.40
C ASN A 93 4.54 6.42 15.76
N GLU A 94 4.43 5.18 15.28
CA GLU A 94 5.53 4.47 14.63
C GLU A 94 6.03 5.22 13.38
N TRP A 95 5.12 5.58 12.48
CA TRP A 95 5.50 6.21 11.21
C TRP A 95 5.83 7.69 11.36
N SER A 96 5.22 8.41 12.30
CA SER A 96 5.60 9.82 12.59
C SER A 96 7.03 9.89 13.07
N LYS A 97 7.42 9.02 14.03
CA LYS A 97 8.80 8.91 14.50
C LYS A 97 9.75 8.52 13.37
N THR A 98 9.38 7.55 12.53
CA THR A 98 10.22 7.05 11.43
C THR A 98 10.42 8.08 10.32
N LEU A 99 9.39 8.87 10.02
CA LEU A 99 9.40 9.92 9.00
C LEU A 99 9.93 11.27 9.52
N GLY A 100 10.16 11.40 10.83
CA GLY A 100 10.63 12.63 11.46
C GLY A 100 9.54 13.72 11.54
N PHE A 101 8.27 13.33 11.61
CA PHE A 101 7.19 14.26 11.91
C PHE A 101 7.14 14.54 13.41
N GLU A 102 7.17 15.82 13.78
CA GLU A 102 7.03 16.25 15.17
C GLU A 102 5.59 16.06 15.66
N GLU A 103 5.41 15.64 16.91
CA GLU A 103 4.11 15.73 17.58
C GLU A 103 3.73 17.22 17.64
N CYS A 104 2.64 17.59 16.99
CA CYS A 104 2.10 18.93 17.16
C CYS A 104 1.79 19.12 18.65
N SER A 105 2.45 20.08 19.30
CA SER A 105 2.07 20.51 20.64
C SER A 105 0.60 20.88 20.60
N SER A 106 -0.21 20.15 21.38
CA SER A 106 -1.64 20.33 21.47
C SER A 106 -1.98 21.81 21.63
N LYS A 107 -2.75 22.37 20.69
CA LYS A 107 -3.45 23.64 20.91
C LYS A 107 -4.68 23.43 21.77
#